data_AF-A0AA42JF38-F1
#
_entry.id   AF-A0AA42JF38-F1
#
_cell.length_a   1.000
_cell.length_b   1.000
_cell.length_c   1.000
_cell.angle_alpha   90.00
_cell.angle_beta   90.00
_cell.angle_gamma   90.00
#
_symmetry.space_group_name_H-M   'P 1'
#
loop_
_entity.id
_entity.type
_entity.pdbx_description
1 polymer ?
#
loop_
_entity_poly.entity_id
_entity_poly.type
_entity_poly.pdbx_seq_one_letter_code
_entity_poly.pdbx_strand_id
1 'polypeptide(L)' 'MPPTIPSHMCYSEFNDIHSPRVPKVEEIEHLLRKALKVVPKERLWINPDCGLKTRGWKETIEQLQVMVEVTKKLRAELV' A
#
# COMPACT_ATOMS: atom_id res chain seq x y z
N MET A 1 22.37 19.70 -7.12
CA MET A 1 22.38 18.40 -6.40
C MET A 1 21.23 17.58 -6.96
N PRO A 2 21.44 16.35 -7.46
CA PRO A 2 20.31 15.52 -7.87
C PRO A 2 19.46 15.22 -6.63
N PRO A 3 18.13 15.19 -6.75
CA PRO A 3 17.28 14.83 -5.62
C PRO A 3 17.69 13.44 -5.13
N THR A 4 18.06 13.34 -3.86
CA THR A 4 18.35 12.06 -3.20
C THR A 4 17.04 11.29 -3.13
N ILE A 5 16.86 10.33 -4.03
CA ILE A 5 15.76 9.36 -3.94
C ILE A 5 15.94 8.61 -2.63
N PRO A 6 14.92 8.55 -1.75
CA PRO A 6 15.00 7.81 -0.48
C PRO A 6 15.49 6.38 -0.70
N SER A 7 16.28 5.87 0.26
CA SER A 7 16.78 4.48 0.21
C SER A 7 15.63 3.46 0.20
N HIS A 8 14.50 3.80 0.80
CA HIS A 8 13.23 3.08 0.74
C HIS A 8 12.09 4.08 0.59
N MET A 9 11.09 3.75 -0.24
CA MET A 9 9.89 4.56 -0.40
C MET A 9 8.70 3.83 0.22
N CYS A 10 8.04 4.54 1.12
CA CYS A 10 6.78 4.16 1.74
C CYS A 10 5.66 4.61 0.80
N TYR A 11 4.89 3.68 0.23
CA TYR A 11 3.73 4.03 -0.58
C TYR A 11 2.49 3.88 0.27
N SER A 12 1.76 4.98 0.44
CA SER A 12 0.78 5.11 1.51
C SER A 12 -0.65 5.39 1.00
N GLU A 13 -0.82 5.84 -0.26
CA GLU A 13 -2.09 6.29 -0.86
C GLU A 13 -3.21 5.23 -0.99
N PHE A 14 -3.06 4.08 -0.35
CA PHE A 14 -4.04 3.00 -0.35
C PHE A 14 -5.17 3.23 0.66
N ASN A 15 -5.03 4.19 1.57
CA ASN A 15 -5.94 4.33 2.70
C ASN A 15 -6.19 5.79 3.10
N ASP A 16 -7.25 6.40 2.55
CA ASP A 16 -7.82 7.56 3.22
C ASP A 16 -8.41 7.14 4.58
N ILE A 17 -7.58 7.20 5.62
CA ILE A 17 -7.96 6.83 7.00
C ILE A 17 -9.11 7.69 7.55
N HIS A 18 -9.43 8.82 6.91
CA HIS A 18 -10.56 9.66 7.25
C HIS A 18 -11.88 9.13 6.65
N SER A 19 -11.82 8.12 5.79
CA SER A 19 -12.96 7.43 5.21
C SER A 19 -13.17 6.03 5.85
N PRO A 20 -14.42 5.60 6.13
CA PRO A 20 -14.71 4.23 6.55
C PRO A 20 -14.66 3.22 5.39
N ARG A 21 -14.35 3.67 4.17
CA ARG A 21 -14.33 2.84 2.98
C ARG A 21 -13.17 1.86 3.02
N VAL A 22 -13.47 0.58 2.80
CA VAL A 22 -12.46 -0.42 2.47
C VAL A 22 -12.17 -0.36 0.95
N PRO A 23 -10.91 -0.12 0.53
CA PRO A 23 -10.53 -0.13 -0.87
C PRO A 23 -10.67 -1.52 -1.48
N LYS A 24 -10.97 -1.60 -2.78
CA LYS A 24 -11.06 -2.89 -3.48
C LYS A 24 -9.65 -3.42 -3.82
N VAL A 25 -9.56 -4.74 -3.98
CA VAL A 25 -8.33 -5.45 -4.39
C VAL A 25 -7.72 -4.83 -5.65
N GLU A 26 -8.53 -4.54 -6.65
CA GLU A 26 -8.09 -4.02 -7.95
C GLU A 26 -7.54 -2.59 -7.84
N GLU A 27 -8.09 -1.80 -6.92
CA GLU A 27 -7.63 -0.42 -6.67
C GLU A 27 -6.23 -0.42 -6.04
N ILE A 28 -6.02 -1.26 -5.02
CA ILE A 28 -4.70 -1.42 -4.39
C ILE A 28 -3.69 -1.97 -5.41
N GLU A 29 -4.08 -2.95 -6.22
CA GLU A 29 -3.21 -3.54 -7.23
C GLU A 29 -2.76 -2.51 -8.26
N HIS A 30 -3.67 -1.69 -8.78
CA HIS A 30 -3.36 -0.64 -9.74
C HIS A 30 -2.38 0.39 -9.17
N LEU A 31 -2.60 0.82 -7.94
CA LEU A 31 -1.72 1.77 -7.24
C LEU A 31 -0.32 1.17 -7.00
N LEU A 32 -0.24 -0.09 -6.56
CA LEU A 32 1.06 -0.77 -6.38
C LEU A 32 1.82 -0.95 -7.68
N ARG A 33 1.13 -1.31 -8.77
CA ARG A 33 1.76 -1.41 -10.09
C ARG A 33 2.25 -0.05 -10.59
N LYS A 34 1.58 1.06 -10.26
CA LYS A 34 2.10 2.41 -10.52
C LYS A 34 3.35 2.70 -9.70
N ALA A 35 3.34 2.38 -8.40
CA ALA A 35 4.48 2.56 -7.51
C ALA A 35 5.72 1.81 -8.02
N LEU A 36 5.55 0.56 -8.47
CA LEU A 36 6.64 -0.27 -9.01
C LEU A 36 7.26 0.27 -10.31
N LYS A 37 6.59 1.17 -11.03
CA LYS A 37 7.17 1.83 -12.22
C LYS A 37 8.18 2.92 -11.85
N VAL A 38 8.12 3.44 -10.63
CA VAL A 38 8.94 4.57 -10.16
C VAL A 38 9.87 4.20 -9.02
N VAL A 39 9.54 3.17 -8.24
CA VAL A 39 10.33 2.65 -7.12
C VAL A 39 10.72 1.19 -7.38
N PRO A 40 12.02 0.84 -7.32
CA PRO A 40 12.46 -0.55 -7.37
C PRO A 40 11.79 -1.40 -6.29
N LYS A 41 11.40 -2.64 -6.62
CA LYS A 41 10.65 -3.54 -5.72
C LYS A 41 11.36 -3.77 -4.37
N GLU A 42 12.69 -3.75 -4.36
CA GLU A 42 13.52 -3.94 -3.16
C GLU A 42 13.41 -2.76 -2.18
N ARG A 43 12.96 -1.60 -2.67
CA ARG A 43 12.86 -0.35 -1.92
C ARG A 43 11.42 0.02 -1.56
N LEU A 44 10.43 -0.70 -2.10
CA LEU A 44 9.02 -0.37 -1.94
C LEU A 44 8.43 -1.03 -0.68
N TRP A 45 7.96 -0.20 0.25
CA TRP A 45 7.23 -0.62 1.44
C TRP A 45 5.76 -0.20 1.33
N ILE A 46 4.88 -1.05 1.85
CA ILE A 46 3.43 -0.90 1.76
C ILE A 46 2.87 -0.86 3.18
N ASN A 47 2.13 0.21 3.48
CA ASN A 47 1.52 0.44 4.79
C ASN A 47 0.32 1.40 4.64
N PRO A 48 -0.55 1.51 5.65
CA PRO A 48 -1.59 2.54 5.70
C PRO A 48 -1.01 3.96 5.76
N ASP A 49 -1.75 4.96 5.26
CA ASP A 49 -1.37 6.39 5.28
C ASP A 49 -0.97 6.91 6.66
N CYS A 50 -1.71 6.54 7.70
CA CYS A 50 -1.45 6.97 9.06
C CYS A 50 -1.93 5.91 10.07
N GLY A 51 -1.84 6.23 11.36
CA GLY A 51 -2.28 5.35 12.44
C GLY A 51 -3.77 5.04 12.38
N LEU A 52 -4.13 3.82 12.78
CA LEU A 52 -5.49 3.27 12.70
C LEU A 52 -6.36 3.60 13.92
N LYS A 53 -5.93 4.54 14.78
CA LYS A 53 -6.55 4.84 16.09
C LYS A 53 -8.05 5.19 16.00
N THR A 54 -8.45 5.84 14.91
CA THR A 54 -9.82 6.34 14.71
C THR A 54 -10.70 5.38 13.91
N ARG A 55 -10.19 4.20 13.52
CA ARG A 55 -10.92 3.21 12.73
C ARG A 55 -11.51 2.13 13.63
N GLY A 56 -12.68 1.64 13.27
CA GLY A 56 -13.29 0.45 13.84
C GLY A 56 -12.56 -0.83 13.42
N TRP A 57 -12.71 -1.87 14.24
CA TRP A 57 -11.98 -3.12 14.07
C TRP A 57 -12.34 -3.86 12.79
N LYS A 58 -13.62 -3.88 12.42
CA LYS A 58 -14.09 -4.65 11.26
C LYS A 58 -13.46 -4.12 9.97
N GLU A 59 -13.59 -2.83 9.70
CA GLU A 59 -13.03 -2.22 8.51
C GLU A 59 -11.50 -2.24 8.51
N THR A 60 -10.86 -2.13 9.68
CA THR A 60 -9.41 -2.19 9.80
C THR A 60 -8.89 -3.57 9.39
N ILE A 61 -9.52 -4.63 9.89
CA ILE A 61 -9.13 -6.01 9.57
C ILE A 61 -9.35 -6.30 8.09
N GLU A 62 -10.54 -5.96 7.56
CA GLU A 62 -10.87 -6.16 6.14
C GLU A 62 -9.87 -5.44 5.24
N GLN A 63 -9.54 -4.18 5.54
CA GLN A 63 -8.57 -3.41 4.78
C GLN A 63 -7.15 -3.99 4.83
N LEU A 64 -6.66 -4.36 6.02
CA LEU A 64 -5.33 -4.94 6.16
C LEU A 64 -5.23 -6.29 5.44
N GLN A 65 -6.30 -7.07 5.44
CA GLN A 65 -6.38 -8.33 4.69
C GLN A 65 -6.21 -8.08 3.19
N VAL A 66 -6.99 -7.15 2.61
CA VAL A 66 -6.89 -6.79 1.18
C VAL A 66 -5.48 -6.31 0.83
N MET A 67 -4.88 -5.45 1.65
CA MET A 67 -3.52 -4.92 1.42
C MET A 67 -2.47 -6.05 1.43
N VAL A 68 -2.53 -6.96 2.38
CA VAL A 68 -1.61 -8.10 2.48
C VAL A 68 -1.81 -9.09 1.33
N GLU A 69 -3.05 -9.35 0.93
CA GLU A 69 -3.38 -10.24 -0.18
C GLU A 69 -2.77 -9.74 -1.50
N VAL A 70 -3.02 -8.49 -1.86
CA VAL A 70 -2.47 -7.88 -3.09
C VAL A 70 -0.94 -7.87 -3.05
N THR A 71 -0.36 -7.54 -1.89
CA THR A 71 1.10 -7.56 -1.71
C THR A 71 1.67 -8.95 -1.96
N LYS A 72 1.03 -10.01 -1.43
CA LYS A 72 1.46 -11.40 -1.64
C LYS A 72 1.34 -11.80 -3.12
N LYS A 73 0.23 -11.43 -3.77
CA LYS A 73 0.01 -11.68 -5.20
C LYS A 73 1.12 -11.06 -6.04
N LEU A 74 1.39 -9.76 -5.85
CA LEU A 74 2.43 -9.07 -6.60
C LEU A 74 3.84 -9.62 -6.31
N ARG A 75 4.14 -9.98 -5.06
CA ARG A 75 5.42 -10.63 -4.74
C ARG A 75 5.62 -11.95 -5.49
N ALA A 76 4.57 -12.74 -5.69
CA ALA A 76 4.64 -13.98 -6.45
C ALA A 76 4.85 -13.74 -7.96
N GLU A 77 4.36 -12.62 -8.51
CA GLU A 77 4.58 -12.24 -9.91
C GLU A 77 5.97 -11.65 -10.17
N LEU A 78 6.60 -11.04 -9.15
CA LEU A 78 7.89 -10.36 -9.26
C LEU A 78 9.10 -11.26 -8.96
N VAL A 79 8.89 -12.58 -8.85
CA VAL A 79 9.96 -13.59 -8.63
C VAL A 79 10.82 -13.72 -9.87
#